data_AF-A0A5C8TPJ0-F1
#
_entry.id   AF-A0A5C8TPJ0-F1
#
_cell.length_a   1.000
_cell.length_b   1.000
_cell.length_c   1.000
_cell.angle_alpha   90.00
_cell.angle_beta   90.00
_cell.angle_gamma   90.00
#
_symmetry.space_group_name_H-M   'P 1'
#
loop_
_entity.id
_entity.type
_entity.pdbx_description
1 polymer ?
#
loop_
_entity_poly.entity_id
_entity_poly.type
_entity_poly.pdbx_seq_one_letter_code
_entity_poly.pdbx_strand_id
1 'polypeptide(L)'
;MDNLGDIAAFVRSAERLSFVAAGRDLRLSASAVGKAVARLEAGLGVRLFHRTTRRVSLTEEGVLLQARCRAILDDLRETEALVTQSRRAPRGILRISLPIVGYRFLLPVLPEFQALYPEIELDLDFNDRQVDLVEAGMDAAIRSGTLIDSSLMARRLGLFRFVLCAAPAYLDRAGTPLRPADLAGHAALRFRFPTSGKLQDWTLAEPPPAGLRTALTCNNMEALRAAAIGGLGIGCMPDFLADSALREGALTRILDPYLTDPGQFSILWPSGRHMSRGCAPSWISSARGCFRTVEAVGLQAGERPAWQAESHPPPHPGVPAPAGVVGGHQRTRGRQEGSFEGSVARRPLSRTPPAAGPPRCG
;
A
#
# COMPACT_ATOMS: atom_id res chain seq x y z
N MET A 1 25.60 -5.84 33.05
CA MET A 1 24.54 -5.84 32.02
C MET A 1 23.61 -7.07 32.17
N ASP A 2 23.16 -7.41 33.39
CA ASP A 2 23.18 -8.83 33.82
C ASP A 2 21.80 -9.50 33.97
N ASN A 3 20.73 -8.86 33.47
CA ASN A 3 19.34 -9.26 33.71
C ASN A 3 18.73 -10.13 32.57
N LEU A 4 19.45 -10.34 31.46
CA LEU A 4 18.89 -10.97 30.25
C LEU A 4 18.39 -12.41 30.49
N GLY A 5 19.11 -13.20 31.29
CA GLY A 5 18.71 -14.56 31.66
C GLY A 5 17.45 -14.61 32.54
N ASP A 6 17.27 -13.62 33.41
CA ASP A 6 16.10 -13.51 34.29
C ASP A 6 14.87 -12.99 33.54
N ILE A 7 15.08 -12.08 32.59
CA ILE A 7 14.08 -11.67 31.60
C ILE A 7 13.64 -12.86 30.71
N ALA A 8 14.59 -13.70 30.25
CA ALA A 8 14.26 -14.91 29.48
C ALA A 8 13.49 -15.95 30.32
N ALA A 9 13.87 -16.14 31.59
CA ALA A 9 13.15 -16.98 32.56
C ALA A 9 11.71 -16.49 32.78
N PHE A 10 11.52 -15.16 32.89
CA PHE A 10 10.21 -14.53 32.98
C PHE A 10 9.38 -14.76 31.72
N VAL A 11 9.86 -14.37 30.53
CA VAL A 11 9.11 -14.48 29.27
C VAL A 11 8.71 -15.92 28.98
N ARG A 12 9.58 -16.92 29.23
CA ARG A 12 9.21 -18.34 29.07
C ARG A 12 8.21 -18.84 30.12
N SER A 13 8.33 -18.40 31.37
CA SER A 13 7.33 -18.72 32.41
C SER A 13 5.95 -18.14 32.07
N ALA A 14 5.94 -16.97 31.42
CA ALA A 14 4.75 -16.28 30.94
C ALA A 14 4.14 -16.97 29.71
N GLU A 15 4.93 -17.31 28.70
CA GLU A 15 4.48 -18.05 27.49
C GLU A 15 3.91 -19.44 27.82
N ARG A 16 4.42 -20.10 28.86
CA ARG A 16 3.98 -21.46 29.25
C ARG A 16 2.99 -21.49 30.42
N LEU A 17 2.73 -20.36 31.07
CA LEU A 17 2.05 -20.25 32.37
C LEU A 17 2.55 -21.29 33.40
N SER A 18 3.85 -21.63 33.35
CA SER A 18 4.42 -22.76 34.10
C SER A 18 5.95 -22.66 34.18
N PHE A 19 6.46 -22.51 35.40
CA PHE A 19 7.89 -22.52 35.71
C PHE A 19 8.56 -23.88 35.39
N VAL A 20 7.81 -24.98 35.41
CA VAL A 20 8.33 -26.32 35.09
C VAL A 20 8.51 -26.48 33.57
N ALA A 21 7.55 -26.03 32.77
CA ALA A 21 7.67 -26.05 31.32
C ALA A 21 8.73 -25.05 30.83
N ALA A 22 8.78 -23.85 31.41
CA ALA A 22 9.83 -22.87 31.13
C ALA A 22 11.24 -23.37 31.50
N GLY A 23 11.36 -24.14 32.59
CA GLY A 23 12.61 -24.82 32.95
C GLY A 23 13.07 -25.81 31.88
N ARG A 24 12.15 -26.63 31.35
CA ARG A 24 12.44 -27.55 30.23
C ARG A 24 12.88 -26.79 28.97
N ASP A 25 12.14 -25.75 28.58
CA ASP A 25 12.47 -24.89 27.42
C ASP A 25 13.86 -24.24 27.54
N LEU A 26 14.28 -23.86 28.76
CA LEU A 26 15.53 -23.15 29.04
C LEU A 26 16.68 -24.06 29.51
N ARG A 27 16.47 -25.37 29.63
CA ARG A 27 17.42 -26.33 30.25
C ARG A 27 17.80 -25.97 31.70
N LEU A 28 16.87 -25.39 32.45
CA LEU A 28 17.01 -24.97 33.85
C LEU A 28 16.05 -25.74 34.77
N SER A 29 16.39 -25.84 36.06
CA SER A 29 15.44 -26.36 37.06
C SER A 29 14.32 -25.34 37.33
N ALA A 30 13.11 -25.81 37.64
CA ALA A 30 11.99 -24.93 37.96
C ALA A 30 12.29 -23.99 39.16
N SER A 31 13.15 -24.41 40.08
CA SER A 31 13.65 -23.59 41.19
C SER A 31 14.59 -22.47 40.71
N ALA A 32 15.48 -22.75 39.75
CA ALA A 32 16.33 -21.73 39.14
C ALA A 32 15.50 -20.68 38.38
N VAL A 33 14.53 -21.11 37.57
CA VAL A 33 13.58 -20.21 36.87
C VAL A 33 12.76 -19.39 37.87
N GLY A 34 12.25 -20.01 38.94
CA GLY A 34 11.51 -19.33 39.99
C GLY A 34 12.32 -18.27 40.75
N LYS A 35 13.62 -18.53 40.99
CA LYS A 35 14.56 -17.56 41.58
C LYS A 35 14.91 -16.43 40.62
N ALA A 36 15.12 -16.74 39.35
CA ALA A 36 15.38 -15.76 38.28
C ALA A 36 14.22 -14.75 38.16
N VAL A 37 12.99 -15.24 38.08
CA VAL A 37 11.79 -14.38 38.07
C VAL A 37 11.64 -13.60 39.39
N ALA A 38 11.97 -14.18 40.54
CA ALA A 38 11.91 -13.46 41.82
C ALA A 38 12.95 -12.33 41.91
N ARG A 39 14.13 -12.46 41.29
CA ARG A 39 15.11 -11.36 41.17
C ARG A 39 14.61 -10.26 40.23
N LEU A 40 14.00 -10.61 39.10
CA LEU A 40 13.39 -9.63 38.20
C LEU A 40 12.26 -8.85 38.88
N GLU A 41 11.34 -9.53 39.58
CA GLU A 41 10.29 -8.88 40.39
C GLU A 41 10.90 -7.95 41.46
N ALA A 42 11.94 -8.39 42.18
CA ALA A 42 12.60 -7.56 43.19
C ALA A 42 13.33 -6.35 42.61
N GLY A 43 14.00 -6.49 41.45
CA GLY A 43 14.71 -5.40 40.77
C GLY A 43 13.79 -4.38 40.09
N LEU A 44 12.54 -4.73 39.81
CA LEU A 44 11.52 -3.83 39.27
C LEU A 44 10.56 -3.28 40.34
N GLY A 45 10.61 -3.79 41.57
CA GLY A 45 9.72 -3.41 42.67
C GLY A 45 8.27 -3.87 42.54
N VAL A 46 7.94 -4.67 41.51
CA VAL A 46 6.57 -5.11 41.19
C VAL A 46 6.46 -6.64 41.09
N ARG A 47 5.26 -7.18 41.31
CA ARG A 47 4.95 -8.57 40.93
C ARG A 47 4.60 -8.63 39.46
N LEU A 48 4.96 -9.73 38.83
CA LEU A 48 4.67 -10.01 37.42
C LEU A 48 3.75 -11.23 37.26
N PHE A 49 3.69 -12.08 38.30
CA PHE A 49 2.75 -13.21 38.37
C PHE A 49 1.86 -13.17 39.62
N HIS A 50 0.56 -13.38 39.41
CA HIS A 50 -0.29 -13.95 40.45
C HIS A 50 0.08 -15.43 40.63
N ARG A 51 0.60 -15.77 41.80
CA ARG A 51 1.03 -17.13 42.16
C ARG A 51 0.02 -17.75 43.13
N THR A 52 -0.79 -18.68 42.64
CA THR A 52 -1.58 -19.58 43.51
C THR A 52 -0.99 -20.98 43.48
N THR A 53 -1.30 -21.81 44.47
CA THR A 53 -0.80 -23.20 44.55
C THR A 53 -1.32 -24.13 43.44
N ARG A 54 -2.29 -23.67 42.62
CA ARG A 54 -2.90 -24.44 41.52
C ARG A 54 -2.84 -23.76 40.15
N ARG A 55 -2.52 -22.47 40.07
CA ARG A 55 -2.51 -21.69 38.81
C ARG A 55 -1.51 -20.53 38.88
N VAL A 56 -0.80 -20.33 37.77
CA VAL A 56 0.04 -19.16 37.49
C VAL A 56 -0.66 -18.32 36.42
N SER A 57 -0.74 -17.01 36.63
CA SER A 57 -1.20 -16.03 35.64
C SER A 57 -0.43 -14.73 35.79
N LEU A 58 -0.34 -13.93 34.73
CA LEU A 58 0.34 -12.63 34.78
C LEU A 58 -0.50 -11.58 35.52
N THR A 59 0.17 -10.57 36.08
CA THR A 59 -0.46 -9.30 36.45
C THR A 59 -0.56 -8.38 35.22
N GLU A 60 -1.16 -7.19 35.33
CA GLU A 60 -1.20 -6.22 34.23
C GLU A 60 0.21 -5.75 33.82
N GLU A 61 1.07 -5.49 34.81
CA GLU A 61 2.50 -5.19 34.61
C GLU A 61 3.23 -6.39 33.99
N GLY A 62 2.85 -7.61 34.38
CA GLY A 62 3.32 -8.86 33.79
C GLY A 62 2.99 -8.97 32.30
N VAL A 63 1.76 -8.65 31.89
CA VAL A 63 1.35 -8.66 30.47
C VAL A 63 2.13 -7.59 29.68
N LEU A 64 2.18 -6.36 30.20
CA LEU A 64 2.90 -5.26 29.57
C LEU A 64 4.40 -5.57 29.40
N LEU A 65 5.04 -6.08 30.44
CA LEU A 65 6.46 -6.44 30.43
C LEU A 65 6.72 -7.66 29.54
N GLN A 66 5.85 -8.68 29.54
CA GLN A 66 6.01 -9.85 28.66
C GLN A 66 6.07 -9.41 27.19
N ALA A 67 5.15 -8.55 26.75
CA ALA A 67 5.10 -8.06 25.38
C ALA A 67 6.37 -7.28 25.00
N ARG A 68 6.85 -6.39 25.88
CA ARG A 68 8.07 -5.59 25.64
C ARG A 68 9.35 -6.43 25.69
N CYS A 69 9.47 -7.34 26.65
CA CYS A 69 10.64 -8.20 26.81
C CYS A 69 10.73 -9.32 25.77
N ARG A 70 9.60 -9.87 25.27
CA ARG A 70 9.65 -10.83 24.17
C ARG A 70 10.24 -10.17 22.91
N ALA A 71 9.73 -9.00 22.54
CA ALA A 71 10.27 -8.22 21.43
C ALA A 71 11.79 -8.01 21.55
N ILE A 72 12.29 -7.54 22.70
CA ILE A 72 13.74 -7.33 22.92
C ILE A 72 14.56 -8.63 22.80
N LEU A 73 14.02 -9.76 23.27
CA LEU A 73 14.68 -11.06 23.15
C LEU A 73 14.67 -11.61 21.71
N ASP A 74 13.70 -11.20 20.89
CA ASP A 74 13.62 -11.57 19.48
C ASP A 74 14.46 -10.62 18.60
N ASP A 75 14.46 -9.31 18.87
CA ASP A 75 15.38 -8.30 18.28
C ASP A 75 16.87 -8.71 18.50
N LEU A 76 17.20 -9.27 19.68
CA LEU A 76 18.55 -9.77 19.99
C LEU A 76 18.89 -11.04 19.20
N ARG A 77 17.96 -12.00 19.10
CA ARG A 77 18.13 -13.21 18.27
C ARG A 77 18.27 -12.87 16.80
N GLU A 78 17.55 -11.84 16.32
CA GLU A 78 17.70 -11.31 14.98
C GLU A 78 19.12 -10.75 14.78
N THR A 79 19.65 -10.00 15.75
CA THR A 79 21.02 -9.48 15.72
C THR A 79 22.07 -10.61 15.70
N GLU A 80 21.93 -11.62 16.56
CA GLU A 80 22.78 -12.82 16.58
C GLU A 80 22.69 -13.60 15.24
N ALA A 81 21.48 -13.72 14.69
CA ALA A 81 21.23 -14.35 13.42
C ALA A 81 21.88 -13.59 12.26
N LEU A 82 21.77 -12.25 12.19
CA LEU A 82 22.40 -11.42 11.16
C LEU A 82 23.92 -11.60 11.11
N VAL A 83 24.58 -11.66 12.27
CA VAL A 83 26.03 -11.93 12.36
C VAL A 83 26.36 -13.36 11.89
N THR A 84 25.49 -14.33 12.15
CA THR A 84 25.74 -15.77 11.89
C THR A 84 25.25 -16.25 10.51
N GLN A 85 24.29 -15.56 9.87
CA GLN A 85 23.57 -16.03 8.67
C GLN A 85 24.14 -15.54 7.33
N SER A 86 25.24 -14.79 7.31
CA SER A 86 25.91 -14.29 6.07
C SER A 86 26.41 -15.37 5.08
N ARG A 87 26.01 -16.65 5.25
CA ARG A 87 26.36 -17.82 4.41
C ARG A 87 25.25 -18.90 4.30
N ARG A 88 23.97 -18.62 4.61
CA ARG A 88 22.88 -19.61 4.45
C ARG A 88 21.67 -19.06 3.71
N ALA A 89 21.13 -19.87 2.79
CA ALA A 89 19.91 -19.58 2.06
C ALA A 89 18.67 -19.58 2.99
N PRO A 90 17.63 -18.79 2.68
CA PRO A 90 16.37 -18.81 3.41
C PRO A 90 15.58 -20.09 3.11
N ARG A 91 14.79 -20.54 4.09
CA ARG A 91 14.08 -21.82 4.07
C ARG A 91 12.93 -21.89 5.06
N GLY A 92 12.01 -22.83 4.84
CA GLY A 92 10.80 -23.03 5.64
C GLY A 92 9.54 -22.49 4.96
N ILE A 93 8.41 -22.51 5.67
CA ILE A 93 7.15 -21.97 5.16
C ILE A 93 7.22 -20.43 5.18
N LEU A 94 6.79 -19.80 4.09
CA LEU A 94 6.63 -18.34 3.96
C LEU A 94 5.15 -18.02 3.70
N ARG A 95 4.51 -17.36 4.68
CA ARG A 95 3.08 -17.00 4.63
C ARG A 95 2.85 -15.62 4.06
N ILE A 96 2.10 -15.53 2.96
CA ILE A 96 1.77 -14.28 2.29
C ILE A 96 0.26 -14.19 2.05
N SER A 97 -0.39 -13.17 2.60
CA SER A 97 -1.75 -12.80 2.22
C SER A 97 -1.74 -11.77 1.08
N LEU A 98 -2.61 -11.92 0.08
CA LEU A 98 -2.69 -11.11 -1.14
C LEU A 98 -4.13 -10.65 -1.38
N PRO A 99 -4.37 -9.59 -2.17
CA PRO A 99 -5.71 -9.35 -2.72
C PRO A 99 -6.09 -10.50 -3.66
N ILE A 100 -7.39 -10.69 -3.94
CA ILE A 100 -7.86 -11.76 -4.85
C ILE A 100 -7.23 -11.61 -6.24
N VAL A 101 -7.07 -10.39 -6.75
CA VAL A 101 -6.38 -10.12 -8.04
C VAL A 101 -4.89 -10.45 -8.02
N GLY A 102 -4.31 -10.78 -6.86
CA GLY A 102 -2.88 -11.02 -6.66
C GLY A 102 -2.32 -12.18 -7.47
N TYR A 103 -3.14 -13.21 -7.77
CA TYR A 103 -2.67 -14.36 -8.53
C TYR A 103 -2.25 -13.99 -9.96
N ARG A 104 -2.85 -12.94 -10.55
CA ARG A 104 -2.55 -12.44 -11.91
C ARG A 104 -1.10 -12.02 -12.08
N PHE A 105 -0.49 -11.41 -11.06
CA PHE A 105 0.91 -10.97 -11.09
C PHE A 105 1.86 -11.86 -10.27
N LEU A 106 1.37 -12.58 -9.26
CA LEU A 106 2.23 -13.45 -8.43
C LEU A 106 2.51 -14.79 -9.10
N LEU A 107 1.49 -15.51 -9.60
CA LEU A 107 1.68 -16.88 -10.12
C LEU A 107 2.71 -16.96 -11.27
N PRO A 108 2.79 -16.00 -12.22
CA PRO A 108 3.81 -16.02 -13.26
C PRO A 108 5.26 -16.00 -12.74
N VAL A 109 5.52 -15.41 -11.56
CA VAL A 109 6.89 -15.26 -11.02
C VAL A 109 7.28 -16.34 -10.00
N LEU A 110 6.33 -17.19 -9.57
CA LEU A 110 6.61 -18.26 -8.60
C LEU A 110 7.60 -19.33 -9.08
N PRO A 111 7.62 -19.77 -10.36
CA PRO A 111 8.59 -20.77 -10.82
C PRO A 111 10.05 -20.30 -10.65
N GLU A 112 10.34 -19.03 -10.98
CA GLU A 112 11.67 -18.45 -10.80
C GLU A 112 12.02 -18.27 -9.32
N PHE A 113 11.07 -17.82 -8.49
CA PHE A 113 11.23 -17.75 -7.04
C PHE A 113 11.61 -19.13 -6.47
N GLN A 114 10.89 -20.18 -6.86
CA GLN A 114 11.08 -21.53 -6.31
C GLN A 114 12.37 -22.19 -6.83
N ALA A 115 12.82 -21.86 -8.04
CA ALA A 115 14.14 -22.24 -8.54
C ALA A 115 15.29 -21.56 -7.78
N LEU A 116 15.11 -20.31 -7.34
CA LEU A 116 16.08 -19.56 -6.52
C LEU A 116 16.06 -20.00 -5.04
N TYR A 117 14.91 -20.44 -4.53
CA TYR A 117 14.70 -20.76 -3.11
C TYR A 117 13.97 -22.11 -2.91
N PRO A 118 14.58 -23.25 -3.30
CA PRO A 118 13.92 -24.56 -3.27
C PRO A 118 13.67 -25.13 -1.86
N GLU A 119 14.29 -24.57 -0.81
CA GLU A 119 13.97 -24.89 0.58
C GLU A 119 12.80 -24.05 1.16
N ILE A 120 12.13 -23.21 0.35
CA ILE A 120 10.93 -22.44 0.77
C ILE A 120 9.64 -23.13 0.30
N GLU A 121 8.71 -23.29 1.24
CA GLU A 121 7.32 -23.68 0.99
C GLU A 121 6.45 -22.40 1.00
N LEU A 122 5.56 -22.25 0.01
CA LEU A 122 4.73 -21.05 -0.15
C LEU A 122 3.30 -21.31 0.33
N ASP A 123 2.87 -20.55 1.34
CA ASP A 123 1.54 -20.61 1.94
C ASP A 123 0.82 -19.28 1.62
N LEU A 124 -0.15 -19.33 0.69
CA LEU A 124 -0.69 -18.16 0.00
C LEU A 124 -2.20 -17.99 0.22
N ASP A 125 -2.58 -16.92 0.94
CA ASP A 125 -3.97 -16.53 1.20
C ASP A 125 -4.42 -15.44 0.20
N PHE A 126 -5.51 -15.66 -0.54
CA PHE A 126 -6.05 -14.70 -1.50
C PHE A 126 -7.35 -14.07 -0.97
N ASN A 127 -7.22 -12.92 -0.30
CA ASN A 127 -8.24 -12.31 0.53
C ASN A 127 -8.20 -10.76 0.49
N ASP A 128 -9.24 -10.16 -0.08
CA ASP A 128 -9.38 -8.70 -0.18
C ASP A 128 -9.74 -8.00 1.15
N ARG A 129 -9.91 -8.73 2.26
CA ARG A 129 -10.04 -8.13 3.60
C ARG A 129 -8.66 -7.76 4.15
N GLN A 130 -8.62 -6.75 5.02
CA GLN A 130 -7.45 -6.53 5.87
C GLN A 130 -7.44 -7.60 6.97
N VAL A 131 -6.35 -8.35 7.03
CA VAL A 131 -6.10 -9.40 8.03
C VAL A 131 -5.05 -8.86 9.01
N ASP A 132 -5.21 -9.09 10.31
CA ASP A 132 -4.12 -8.82 11.26
C ASP A 132 -3.03 -9.87 11.03
N LEU A 133 -1.84 -9.42 10.60
CA LEU A 133 -0.74 -10.31 10.23
C LEU A 133 -0.18 -11.07 11.44
N VAL A 134 -0.26 -10.48 12.64
CA VAL A 134 0.26 -11.05 13.87
C VAL A 134 -0.71 -12.10 14.43
N GLU A 135 -2.02 -11.83 14.41
CA GLU A 135 -3.04 -12.80 14.84
C GLU A 135 -3.16 -13.98 13.86
N ALA A 136 -3.14 -13.72 12.55
CA ALA A 136 -3.22 -14.76 11.52
C ALA A 136 -1.90 -15.52 11.29
N GLY A 137 -0.80 -15.12 11.93
CA GLY A 137 0.51 -15.77 11.76
C GLY A 137 1.10 -15.64 10.36
N MET A 138 0.80 -14.53 9.67
CA MET A 138 1.29 -14.20 8.32
C MET A 138 2.64 -13.49 8.40
N ASP A 139 3.63 -13.93 7.61
CA ASP A 139 4.95 -13.29 7.57
C ASP A 139 4.90 -11.97 6.77
N ALA A 140 4.02 -11.88 5.77
CA ALA A 140 3.75 -10.66 5.01
C ALA A 140 2.32 -10.60 4.44
N ALA A 141 1.92 -9.43 3.97
CA ALA A 141 0.79 -9.27 3.07
C ALA A 141 1.01 -8.22 1.98
N ILE A 142 0.54 -8.48 0.77
CA ILE A 142 0.41 -7.48 -0.29
C ILE A 142 -1.00 -6.88 -0.21
N ARG A 143 -1.12 -5.55 -0.27
CA ARG A 143 -2.41 -4.83 -0.31
C ARG A 143 -2.33 -3.60 -1.23
N SER A 144 -3.48 -3.18 -1.75
CA SER A 144 -3.62 -2.04 -2.66
C SER A 144 -4.08 -0.76 -1.96
N GLY A 145 -3.64 0.39 -2.47
CA GLY A 145 -4.13 1.72 -2.05
C GLY A 145 -3.30 2.39 -0.94
N THR A 146 -3.94 3.30 -0.22
CA THR A 146 -3.32 4.08 0.87
C THR A 146 -3.34 3.27 2.17
N LEU A 147 -2.18 3.17 2.80
CA LEU A 147 -2.03 2.48 4.08
C LEU A 147 -2.46 3.44 5.21
N ILE A 148 -3.39 3.00 6.04
CA ILE A 148 -3.75 3.67 7.29
C ILE A 148 -2.74 3.20 8.35
N ASP A 149 -2.33 4.11 9.25
CA ASP A 149 -1.30 3.86 10.25
C ASP A 149 -1.48 2.52 10.98
N SER A 150 -0.42 1.72 10.97
CA SER A 150 -0.37 0.41 11.60
C SER A 150 1.03 0.13 12.13
N SER A 151 1.15 -0.83 13.05
CA SER A 151 2.42 -1.30 13.63
C SER A 151 3.31 -2.11 12.66
N LEU A 152 2.90 -2.18 11.38
CA LEU A 152 3.52 -2.92 10.31
C LEU A 152 4.54 -2.04 9.57
N MET A 153 5.65 -2.64 9.15
CA MET A 153 6.52 -2.03 8.16
C MET A 153 5.90 -2.15 6.77
N ALA A 154 6.17 -1.19 5.89
CA ALA A 154 5.60 -1.13 4.55
C ALA A 154 6.64 -0.77 3.48
N ARG A 155 6.47 -1.32 2.27
CA ARG A 155 7.23 -0.96 1.06
C ARG A 155 6.33 -1.03 -0.15
N ARG A 156 6.28 0.03 -0.96
CA ARG A 156 5.61 0.01 -2.27
C ARG A 156 6.31 -1.01 -3.18
N LEU A 157 5.53 -1.91 -3.78
CA LEU A 157 6.01 -2.90 -4.76
C LEU A 157 5.92 -2.41 -6.20
N GLY A 158 4.89 -1.62 -6.52
CA GLY A 158 4.64 -1.18 -7.88
C GLY A 158 3.43 -0.25 -7.99
N LEU A 159 3.28 0.34 -9.18
CA LEU A 159 2.11 1.11 -9.59
C LEU A 159 1.35 0.34 -10.65
N PHE A 160 0.04 0.54 -10.70
CA PHE A 160 -0.86 0.10 -11.77
C PHE A 160 -1.79 1.27 -12.11
N ARG A 161 -2.44 1.29 -13.27
CA ARG A 161 -3.52 2.29 -13.52
C ARG A 161 -4.88 1.62 -13.39
N PHE A 162 -5.88 2.38 -12.98
CA PHE A 162 -7.27 1.98 -13.23
C PHE A 162 -7.64 2.31 -14.68
N VAL A 163 -8.47 1.47 -15.29
CA VAL A 163 -9.07 1.68 -16.61
C VAL A 163 -10.59 1.51 -16.50
N LEU A 164 -11.34 2.32 -17.26
CA LEU A 164 -12.77 2.11 -17.47
C LEU A 164 -12.96 1.26 -18.73
N CYS A 165 -13.72 0.17 -18.60
CA CYS A 165 -13.92 -0.80 -19.68
C CYS A 165 -15.36 -1.32 -19.73
N ALA A 166 -15.83 -1.65 -20.93
CA ALA A 166 -17.07 -2.40 -21.17
C ALA A 166 -16.90 -3.31 -22.39
N ALA A 167 -17.72 -4.35 -22.53
CA ALA A 167 -17.74 -5.17 -23.74
C ALA A 167 -18.26 -4.37 -24.96
N PRO A 168 -17.76 -4.61 -26.19
CA PRO A 168 -18.26 -3.98 -27.41
C PRO A 168 -19.78 -4.05 -27.54
N ALA A 169 -20.37 -5.23 -27.35
CA ALA A 169 -21.82 -5.46 -27.43
C ALA A 169 -22.66 -4.70 -26.38
N TYR A 170 -22.04 -4.12 -25.34
CA TYR A 170 -22.70 -3.15 -24.46
C TYR A 170 -22.64 -1.74 -25.06
N LEU A 171 -21.49 -1.32 -25.58
CA LEU A 171 -21.27 -0.02 -26.21
C LEU A 171 -22.11 0.13 -27.49
N ASP A 172 -22.24 -0.92 -28.31
CA ASP A 172 -23.11 -0.95 -29.49
C ASP A 172 -24.59 -0.68 -29.14
N ARG A 173 -25.01 -1.09 -27.94
CA ARG A 173 -26.40 -0.99 -27.45
C ARG A 173 -26.68 0.29 -26.66
N ALA A 174 -25.67 0.80 -25.94
CA ALA A 174 -25.81 1.92 -25.01
C ALA A 174 -25.14 3.23 -25.50
N GLY A 175 -24.40 3.17 -26.60
CA GLY A 175 -23.44 4.21 -27.02
C GLY A 175 -22.06 4.04 -26.35
N THR A 176 -21.07 4.76 -26.89
CA THR A 176 -19.74 4.88 -26.29
C THR A 176 -19.61 6.25 -25.63
N PRO A 177 -19.32 6.34 -24.31
CA PRO A 177 -19.10 7.62 -23.65
C PRO A 177 -17.77 8.23 -24.09
N LEU A 178 -17.79 9.49 -24.50
CA LEU A 178 -16.63 10.26 -24.96
C LEU A 178 -16.12 11.23 -23.88
N ARG A 179 -16.99 11.60 -22.91
CA ARG A 179 -16.68 12.44 -21.75
C ARG A 179 -17.22 11.83 -20.45
N PRO A 180 -16.66 12.17 -19.27
CA PRO A 180 -17.18 11.70 -17.99
C PRO A 180 -18.67 12.00 -17.75
N ALA A 181 -19.17 13.12 -18.28
CA ALA A 181 -20.59 13.48 -18.23
C ALA A 181 -21.53 12.45 -18.88
N ASP A 182 -21.09 11.77 -19.93
CA ASP A 182 -21.90 10.81 -20.70
C ASP A 182 -22.24 9.56 -19.87
N LEU A 183 -21.46 9.28 -18.81
CA LEU A 183 -21.68 8.16 -17.89
C LEU A 183 -23.07 8.16 -17.23
N ALA A 184 -23.78 9.30 -17.21
CA ALA A 184 -25.16 9.39 -16.72
C ALA A 184 -26.13 8.44 -17.45
N GLY A 185 -25.92 8.18 -18.74
CA GLY A 185 -26.73 7.23 -19.52
C GLY A 185 -26.42 5.76 -19.24
N HIS A 186 -25.28 5.46 -18.62
CA HIS A 186 -24.70 4.13 -18.59
C HIS A 186 -24.95 3.35 -17.29
N ALA A 187 -24.91 2.02 -17.41
CA ALA A 187 -24.85 1.12 -16.27
C ALA A 187 -23.43 1.10 -15.69
N ALA A 188 -23.30 1.34 -14.39
CA ALA A 188 -22.05 1.23 -13.65
C ALA A 188 -21.94 -0.10 -12.90
N LEU A 189 -20.76 -0.72 -12.98
CA LEU A 189 -20.35 -1.87 -12.18
C LEU A 189 -19.40 -1.34 -11.09
N ARG A 190 -19.87 -1.28 -9.84
CA ARG A 190 -19.11 -0.70 -8.71
C ARG A 190 -18.42 -1.78 -7.91
N PHE A 191 -17.11 -1.63 -7.68
CA PHE A 191 -16.42 -2.40 -6.64
C PHE A 191 -16.77 -1.83 -5.26
N ARG A 192 -16.86 -2.68 -4.24
CA ARG A 192 -16.97 -2.31 -2.82
C ARG A 192 -15.80 -2.92 -2.05
N PHE A 193 -15.00 -2.08 -1.40
CA PHE A 193 -13.88 -2.53 -0.58
C PHE A 193 -14.37 -3.33 0.64
N PRO A 194 -13.93 -4.59 0.85
CA PRO A 194 -14.40 -5.41 1.96
C PRO A 194 -14.15 -4.81 3.35
N THR A 195 -13.01 -4.16 3.54
CA THR A 195 -12.58 -3.62 4.85
C THR A 195 -13.30 -2.33 5.24
N SER A 196 -13.51 -1.41 4.30
CA SER A 196 -14.06 -0.08 4.59
C SER A 196 -15.53 0.08 4.25
N GLY A 197 -16.14 -0.89 3.56
CA GLY A 197 -17.52 -0.83 3.06
C GLY A 197 -17.77 0.22 1.96
N LYS A 198 -16.81 1.12 1.71
CA LYS A 198 -16.89 2.16 0.67
C LYS A 198 -16.90 1.54 -0.73
N LEU A 199 -17.57 2.23 -1.65
CA LEU A 199 -17.38 1.94 -3.07
C LEU A 199 -16.01 2.42 -3.53
N GLN A 200 -15.46 1.78 -4.55
CA GLN A 200 -14.36 2.33 -5.34
C GLN A 200 -14.87 3.54 -6.12
N ASP A 201 -14.18 4.67 -5.98
CA ASP A 201 -14.42 5.86 -6.78
C ASP A 201 -13.73 5.77 -8.15
N TRP A 202 -14.31 6.41 -9.15
CA TRP A 202 -13.76 6.45 -10.51
C TRP A 202 -13.05 7.78 -10.65
N THR A 203 -11.76 7.81 -10.28
CA THR A 203 -10.99 9.07 -10.28
C THR A 203 -10.71 9.52 -11.70
N LEU A 204 -11.37 10.62 -12.08
CA LEU A 204 -11.36 11.23 -13.39
C LEU A 204 -11.10 12.74 -13.23
N ALA A 205 -10.43 13.34 -14.21
CA ALA A 205 -10.09 14.77 -14.25
C ALA A 205 -11.34 15.67 -14.17
N GLU A 206 -12.45 15.21 -14.75
CA GLU A 206 -13.80 15.73 -14.50
C GLU A 206 -14.57 14.64 -13.71
N PRO A 207 -15.19 14.96 -12.56
CA PRO A 207 -15.86 13.95 -11.75
C PRO A 207 -17.06 13.33 -12.50
N PRO A 208 -17.33 12.02 -12.34
CA PRO A 208 -18.48 11.39 -12.96
C PRO A 208 -19.81 11.95 -12.38
N PRO A 209 -20.90 11.97 -13.16
CA PRO A 209 -22.22 12.39 -12.73
C PRO A 209 -22.68 11.74 -11.41
N ALA A 210 -23.30 12.55 -10.56
CA ALA A 210 -23.93 12.06 -9.34
C ALA A 210 -25.06 11.07 -9.68
N GLY A 211 -25.16 9.97 -8.95
CA GLY A 211 -26.27 9.01 -9.08
C GLY A 211 -26.17 8.03 -10.25
N LEU A 212 -24.98 7.71 -10.76
CA LEU A 212 -24.76 6.68 -11.80
C LEU A 212 -25.62 5.41 -11.58
N ARG A 213 -26.34 4.97 -12.62
CA ARG A 213 -27.20 3.78 -12.58
C ARG A 213 -26.38 2.53 -12.29
N THR A 214 -26.36 2.10 -11.04
CA THR A 214 -25.53 0.96 -10.62
C THR A 214 -26.24 -0.35 -10.94
N ALA A 215 -25.70 -1.12 -11.89
CA ALA A 215 -26.24 -2.43 -12.30
C ALA A 215 -25.65 -3.59 -11.50
N LEU A 216 -24.44 -3.41 -10.94
CA LEU A 216 -23.79 -4.36 -10.04
C LEU A 216 -23.04 -3.61 -8.94
N THR A 217 -23.08 -4.14 -7.72
CA THR A 217 -22.06 -3.84 -6.71
C THR A 217 -21.52 -5.15 -6.14
N CYS A 218 -20.22 -5.36 -6.27
CA CYS A 218 -19.55 -6.57 -5.78
C CYS A 218 -18.20 -6.24 -5.13
N ASN A 219 -17.68 -7.17 -4.31
CA ASN A 219 -16.43 -7.01 -3.57
C ASN A 219 -15.30 -7.91 -4.09
N ASN A 220 -15.42 -8.39 -5.33
CA ASN A 220 -14.43 -9.21 -6.03
C ASN A 220 -14.24 -8.63 -7.44
N MET A 221 -13.00 -8.31 -7.82
CA MET A 221 -12.71 -7.61 -9.07
C MET A 221 -12.75 -8.53 -10.31
N GLU A 222 -12.52 -9.85 -10.14
CA GLU A 222 -12.70 -10.83 -11.23
C GLU A 222 -14.18 -10.99 -11.59
N ALA A 223 -15.07 -10.97 -10.58
CA ALA A 223 -16.51 -10.95 -10.81
C ALA A 223 -16.95 -9.65 -11.54
N LEU A 224 -16.32 -8.51 -11.23
CA LEU A 224 -16.54 -7.24 -11.92
C LEU A 224 -16.06 -7.29 -13.38
N ARG A 225 -14.85 -7.84 -13.63
CA ARG A 225 -14.31 -8.11 -14.97
C ARG A 225 -15.25 -9.01 -15.78
N ALA A 226 -15.72 -10.11 -15.20
CA ALA A 226 -16.64 -11.04 -15.85
C ALA A 226 -17.99 -10.38 -16.19
N ALA A 227 -18.54 -9.55 -15.30
CA ALA A 227 -19.76 -8.80 -15.57
C ALA A 227 -19.60 -7.72 -16.65
N ALA A 228 -18.41 -7.10 -16.76
CA ALA A 228 -18.09 -6.16 -17.83
C ALA A 228 -18.01 -6.86 -19.20
N ILE A 229 -17.36 -8.03 -19.26
CA ILE A 229 -17.28 -8.90 -20.45
C ILE A 229 -18.69 -9.41 -20.84
N GLY A 230 -19.52 -9.77 -19.86
CA GLY A 230 -20.92 -10.12 -20.06
C GLY A 230 -21.83 -8.95 -20.49
N GLY A 231 -21.28 -7.75 -20.73
CA GLY A 231 -22.02 -6.61 -21.25
C GLY A 231 -23.08 -6.03 -20.31
N LEU A 232 -22.91 -6.19 -18.99
CA LEU A 232 -23.83 -5.68 -17.96
C LEU A 232 -23.66 -4.16 -17.73
N GLY A 233 -22.46 -3.62 -17.97
CA GLY A 233 -22.16 -2.20 -17.79
C GLY A 233 -20.67 -1.86 -17.91
N ILE A 234 -20.34 -0.61 -17.57
CA ILE A 234 -18.98 -0.09 -17.46
C ILE A 234 -18.39 -0.49 -16.10
N GLY A 235 -17.24 -1.14 -16.11
CA GLY A 235 -16.45 -1.44 -14.91
C GLY A 235 -15.18 -0.61 -14.85
N CYS A 236 -14.79 -0.20 -13.64
CA CYS A 236 -13.47 0.35 -13.34
C CYS A 236 -12.59 -0.74 -12.71
N MET A 237 -11.45 -1.07 -13.31
CA MET A 237 -10.58 -2.16 -12.85
C MET A 237 -9.10 -1.87 -13.16
N PRO A 238 -8.14 -2.55 -12.53
CA PRO A 238 -6.72 -2.38 -12.87
C PRO A 238 -6.40 -2.78 -14.32
N ASP A 239 -5.44 -2.11 -14.95
CA ASP A 239 -4.97 -2.41 -16.32
C ASP A 239 -4.51 -3.87 -16.49
N PHE A 240 -3.67 -4.39 -15.60
CA PHE A 240 -3.20 -5.79 -15.63
C PHE A 240 -4.33 -6.83 -15.51
N LEU A 241 -5.50 -6.45 -14.99
CA LEU A 241 -6.67 -7.33 -14.90
C LEU A 241 -7.53 -7.27 -16.17
N ALA A 242 -7.61 -6.10 -16.79
CA ALA A 242 -8.30 -5.89 -18.06
C ALA A 242 -7.51 -6.46 -19.26
N ASP A 243 -6.18 -6.40 -19.25
CA ASP A 243 -5.27 -6.64 -20.39
C ASP A 243 -5.67 -7.82 -21.28
N SER A 244 -5.72 -9.04 -20.74
CA SER A 244 -6.20 -10.25 -21.44
C SER A 244 -7.49 -10.02 -22.24
N ALA A 245 -8.55 -9.50 -21.60
CA ALA A 245 -9.83 -9.24 -22.25
C ALA A 245 -9.80 -8.07 -23.25
N LEU A 246 -8.87 -7.13 -23.09
CA LEU A 246 -8.62 -6.06 -24.07
C LEU A 246 -7.91 -6.62 -25.31
N ARG A 247 -6.90 -7.47 -25.12
CA ARG A 247 -6.17 -8.16 -26.21
C ARG A 247 -7.04 -9.16 -26.97
N GLU A 248 -7.98 -9.79 -26.27
CA GLU A 248 -9.01 -10.69 -26.83
C GLU A 248 -10.17 -9.94 -27.51
N GLY A 249 -10.25 -8.61 -27.39
CA GLY A 249 -11.37 -7.79 -27.90
C GLY A 249 -12.69 -7.96 -27.11
N ALA A 250 -12.70 -8.73 -26.03
CA ALA A 250 -13.84 -8.94 -25.14
C ALA A 250 -14.18 -7.69 -24.28
N LEU A 251 -13.25 -6.76 -24.14
CA LEU A 251 -13.45 -5.43 -23.54
C LEU A 251 -12.86 -4.33 -24.45
N THR A 252 -13.39 -3.12 -24.32
CA THR A 252 -12.86 -1.90 -24.91
C THR A 252 -12.64 -0.86 -23.82
N ARG A 253 -11.49 -0.16 -23.85
CA ARG A 253 -11.19 0.96 -22.95
C ARG A 253 -11.97 2.21 -23.37
N ILE A 254 -12.42 2.99 -22.40
CA ILE A 254 -13.17 4.23 -22.58
C ILE A 254 -12.67 5.30 -21.61
N LEU A 255 -12.84 6.58 -21.98
CA LEU A 255 -12.45 7.75 -21.19
C LEU A 255 -10.96 7.79 -20.76
N ASP A 256 -10.08 7.09 -21.49
CA ASP A 256 -8.64 7.01 -21.18
C ASP A 256 -7.94 8.37 -20.95
N PRO A 257 -8.22 9.45 -21.72
CA PRO A 257 -7.62 10.77 -21.48
C PRO A 257 -8.02 11.44 -20.16
N TYR A 258 -9.05 10.92 -19.48
CA TYR A 258 -9.60 11.51 -18.26
C TYR A 258 -9.11 10.85 -16.96
N LEU A 259 -8.41 9.70 -17.03
CA LEU A 259 -7.96 8.96 -15.84
C LEU A 259 -6.69 9.59 -15.23
N THR A 260 -6.77 10.09 -13.99
CA THR A 260 -5.68 10.86 -13.36
C THR A 260 -4.80 10.08 -12.39
N ASP A 261 -5.34 9.07 -11.71
CA ASP A 261 -4.72 8.51 -10.51
C ASP A 261 -4.19 7.08 -10.73
N PRO A 262 -2.89 6.82 -10.52
CA PRO A 262 -2.36 5.47 -10.47
C PRO A 262 -2.71 4.81 -9.13
N GLY A 263 -3.15 3.55 -9.19
CA GLY A 263 -3.16 2.67 -8.03
C GLY A 263 -1.74 2.22 -7.67
N GLN A 264 -1.56 1.76 -6.43
CA GLN A 264 -0.31 1.17 -5.97
C GLN A 264 -0.54 -0.14 -5.21
N PHE A 265 0.42 -1.04 -5.30
CA PHE A 265 0.56 -2.16 -4.36
C PHE A 265 1.70 -1.89 -3.39
N SER A 266 1.49 -2.26 -2.13
CA SER A 266 2.50 -2.27 -1.08
C SER A 266 2.54 -3.64 -0.41
N ILE A 267 3.75 -4.11 -0.08
CA ILE A 267 3.94 -5.21 0.85
C ILE A 267 4.05 -4.66 2.27
N LEU A 268 3.41 -5.37 3.19
CA LEU A 268 3.30 -5.11 4.62
C LEU A 268 3.88 -6.31 5.37
N TRP A 269 4.56 -6.09 6.48
CA TRP A 269 5.03 -7.15 7.36
C TRP A 269 5.11 -6.64 8.80
N PRO A 270 5.01 -7.50 9.83
CA PRO A 270 5.19 -7.07 11.21
C PRO A 270 6.56 -6.41 11.41
N SER A 271 6.61 -5.30 12.14
CA SER A 271 7.88 -4.82 12.69
C SER A 271 8.50 -5.89 13.60
N GLY A 272 9.84 -6.02 13.59
CA GLY A 272 10.60 -7.22 14.03
C GLY A 272 10.14 -7.89 15.33
N ARG A 273 9.66 -7.06 16.28
CA ARG A 273 8.96 -7.39 17.54
C ARG A 273 7.92 -8.53 17.49
N HIS A 274 7.40 -8.90 16.31
CA HIS A 274 6.36 -9.92 16.14
C HIS A 274 6.60 -10.93 15.00
N MET A 275 7.81 -11.01 14.42
CA MET A 275 8.07 -11.96 13.33
C MET A 275 7.92 -13.44 13.77
N SER A 276 7.37 -14.27 12.87
CA SER A 276 7.05 -15.68 13.19
C SER A 276 8.32 -16.54 13.32
N ARG A 277 8.23 -17.65 14.08
CA ARG A 277 9.37 -18.54 14.36
C ARG A 277 9.68 -19.48 13.20
N GLY A 278 10.14 -18.91 12.09
CA GLY A 278 10.65 -19.64 10.92
C GLY A 278 11.54 -18.78 10.03
N CYS A 279 11.01 -17.64 9.56
CA CYS A 279 11.62 -16.86 8.48
C CYS A 279 12.19 -15.50 8.95
N ALA A 280 13.30 -15.54 9.69
CA ALA A 280 14.09 -14.37 10.11
C ALA A 280 14.74 -13.64 8.89
N PRO A 281 15.35 -12.44 9.03
CA PRO A 281 15.47 -11.44 7.96
C PRO A 281 16.47 -11.77 6.83
N SER A 282 17.01 -12.99 6.75
CA SER A 282 17.72 -13.48 5.55
C SER A 282 16.86 -13.23 4.30
N TRP A 283 15.58 -13.61 4.31
CA TRP A 283 14.69 -13.36 3.16
C TRP A 283 14.31 -11.88 2.96
N ILE A 284 14.43 -11.00 3.97
CA ILE A 284 14.09 -9.56 3.86
C ILE A 284 15.30 -8.73 3.42
N SER A 285 16.50 -9.07 3.89
CA SER A 285 17.75 -8.53 3.36
C SER A 285 17.97 -9.05 1.93
N SER A 286 17.81 -10.35 1.69
CA SER A 286 17.70 -10.93 0.36
C SER A 286 16.43 -10.52 -0.39
N ALA A 287 15.40 -9.90 0.21
CA ALA A 287 14.29 -9.31 -0.55
C ALA A 287 14.75 -8.10 -1.37
N ARG A 288 15.92 -7.53 -1.10
CA ARG A 288 16.59 -6.61 -2.03
C ARG A 288 17.13 -7.31 -3.30
N GLY A 289 17.02 -8.64 -3.40
CA GLY A 289 17.34 -9.48 -4.57
C GLY A 289 16.14 -10.33 -5.02
N CYS A 290 15.49 -11.05 -4.10
CA CYS A 290 14.29 -11.86 -4.34
C CYS A 290 13.07 -11.03 -4.79
N PHE A 291 12.78 -9.89 -4.12
CA PHE A 291 11.80 -8.96 -4.70
C PHE A 291 12.40 -8.12 -5.82
N ARG A 292 13.72 -8.11 -6.02
CA ARG A 292 14.31 -7.62 -7.27
C ARG A 292 14.01 -8.58 -8.43
N THR A 293 13.76 -9.87 -8.18
CA THR A 293 13.19 -10.82 -9.15
C THR A 293 11.70 -10.54 -9.36
N VAL A 294 10.89 -10.37 -8.30
CA VAL A 294 9.45 -10.00 -8.46
C VAL A 294 9.30 -8.64 -9.18
N GLU A 295 10.21 -7.70 -8.93
CA GLU A 295 10.29 -6.38 -9.57
C GLU A 295 10.82 -6.49 -11.01
N ALA A 296 11.90 -7.24 -11.28
CA ALA A 296 12.44 -7.40 -12.63
C ALA A 296 11.53 -8.24 -13.55
N VAL A 297 10.97 -9.34 -13.06
CA VAL A 297 10.07 -10.22 -13.83
C VAL A 297 8.67 -9.61 -13.91
N GLY A 298 8.18 -8.96 -12.84
CA GLY A 298 6.94 -8.18 -12.89
C GLY A 298 7.00 -6.98 -13.83
N LEU A 299 8.18 -6.37 -14.01
CA LEU A 299 8.46 -5.32 -15.01
C LEU A 299 9.03 -5.85 -16.34
N GLN A 300 8.99 -7.17 -16.57
CA GLN A 300 9.25 -7.80 -17.88
C GLN A 300 8.03 -8.56 -18.42
N ALA A 301 7.15 -9.07 -17.54
CA ALA A 301 5.83 -9.57 -17.91
C ALA A 301 4.91 -8.47 -18.51
N GLY A 302 5.19 -7.21 -18.18
CA GLY A 302 4.87 -6.08 -19.04
C GLY A 302 6.12 -5.63 -19.79
N GLU A 303 6.15 -5.83 -21.12
CA GLU A 303 7.07 -5.08 -21.99
C GLU A 303 6.93 -3.58 -21.66
N ARG A 304 8.02 -2.81 -21.63
CA ARG A 304 8.00 -1.36 -21.37
C ARG A 304 6.94 -0.70 -22.26
N PRO A 305 5.77 -0.26 -21.74
CA PRO A 305 4.73 0.22 -22.61
C PRO A 305 5.16 1.59 -23.14
N ALA A 306 4.93 1.85 -24.43
CA ALA A 306 5.67 2.85 -25.22
C ALA A 306 5.72 4.28 -24.63
N TRP A 307 4.75 4.66 -23.78
CA TRP A 307 4.74 5.94 -23.06
C TRP A 307 5.97 6.20 -22.17
N GLN A 308 6.76 5.18 -21.79
CA GLN A 308 8.06 5.39 -21.13
C GLN A 308 9.14 5.99 -22.05
N ALA A 309 8.95 5.98 -23.38
CA ALA A 309 9.84 6.66 -24.32
C ALA A 309 9.42 8.12 -24.59
N GLU A 310 8.14 8.46 -24.42
CA GLU A 310 7.55 9.73 -24.83
C GLU A 310 6.99 10.52 -23.64
N SER A 311 7.90 11.04 -22.82
CA SER A 311 7.56 11.86 -21.64
C SER A 311 7.85 13.36 -21.85
N HIS A 312 7.38 13.91 -22.97
CA HIS A 312 7.20 15.35 -23.16
C HIS A 312 5.71 15.65 -23.40
N PRO A 313 5.00 16.32 -22.48
CA PRO A 313 3.63 16.75 -22.75
C PRO A 313 3.63 17.81 -23.87
N PRO A 314 2.68 17.76 -24.82
CA PRO A 314 2.53 18.81 -25.82
C PRO A 314 2.16 20.13 -25.12
N PRO A 315 2.71 21.29 -25.54
CA PRO A 315 2.39 22.56 -24.91
C PRO A 315 0.92 22.92 -25.10
N HIS A 316 0.23 23.25 -24.00
CA HIS A 316 -1.16 23.69 -24.05
C HIS A 316 -1.30 24.98 -24.88
N PRO A 317 -2.21 25.04 -25.87
CA PRO A 317 -2.51 26.27 -26.58
C PRO A 317 -3.32 27.20 -25.67
N GLY A 318 -2.87 28.46 -25.49
CA GLY A 318 -3.70 29.52 -24.90
C GLY A 318 -3.11 30.36 -23.77
N VAL A 319 -1.86 30.17 -23.35
CA VAL A 319 -1.19 31.07 -22.38
C VAL A 319 0.07 31.68 -23.01
N PRO A 320 0.16 33.02 -23.17
CA PRO A 320 1.38 33.66 -23.66
C PRO A 320 2.48 33.60 -22.59
N ALA A 321 3.61 32.97 -22.92
CA ALA A 321 4.77 32.92 -22.04
C ALA A 321 5.40 34.32 -21.88
N PRO A 322 5.90 34.70 -20.68
CA PRO A 322 6.57 35.97 -20.47
C PRO A 322 7.92 36.00 -21.22
N ALA A 323 8.17 37.08 -21.95
CA ALA A 323 9.36 37.21 -22.79
C ALA A 323 10.65 37.42 -21.97
N GLY A 324 11.43 36.35 -21.85
CA GLY A 324 12.88 36.37 -21.64
C GLY A 324 13.54 35.45 -22.68
N VAL A 325 14.83 35.55 -22.99
CA VAL A 325 15.93 36.34 -22.38
C VAL A 325 16.90 36.76 -23.52
N VAL A 326 18.00 37.44 -23.15
CA VAL A 326 19.25 37.67 -23.92
C VAL A 326 19.25 38.99 -24.72
N GLY A 327 20.26 39.86 -24.57
CA GLY A 327 21.38 39.84 -23.61
C GLY A 327 22.59 40.62 -24.15
N GLY A 328 23.19 41.47 -23.32
CA GLY A 328 24.35 42.27 -23.75
C GLY A 328 24.98 43.10 -22.64
N HIS A 329 26.21 42.77 -22.29
CA HIS A 329 27.07 43.61 -21.44
C HIS A 329 28.43 43.78 -22.12
N GLN A 330 28.54 44.81 -22.98
CA GLN A 330 29.83 45.25 -23.54
C GLN A 330 29.97 46.78 -23.48
N ARG A 331 30.88 47.21 -22.61
CA ARG A 331 31.82 48.34 -22.76
C ARG A 331 31.41 49.59 -23.57
N THR A 332 31.06 50.65 -22.81
CA THR A 332 31.68 52.01 -22.83
C THR A 332 31.89 52.77 -24.15
N ARG A 333 31.53 54.09 -24.10
CA ARG A 333 31.57 55.13 -25.16
C ARG A 333 30.39 55.04 -26.15
N GLY A 334 29.60 56.10 -26.41
CA GLY A 334 29.49 57.43 -25.77
C GLY A 334 29.07 58.54 -26.75
N ARG A 335 28.65 59.70 -26.22
CA ARG A 335 28.47 61.02 -26.89
C ARG A 335 27.15 61.27 -27.68
N GLN A 336 26.39 62.32 -27.26
CA GLN A 336 25.41 63.14 -28.03
C GLN A 336 24.13 62.44 -28.58
N GLU A 337 23.00 63.09 -28.90
CA GLU A 337 22.40 64.42 -28.60
C GLU A 337 20.87 64.39 -28.90
N GLY A 338 20.10 65.41 -28.46
CA GLY A 338 18.67 65.62 -28.82
C GLY A 338 17.66 64.90 -27.90
N SER A 339 16.63 65.47 -27.24
CA SER A 339 15.83 66.73 -27.30
C SER A 339 14.46 66.59 -28.00
N PHE A 340 13.44 67.32 -27.48
CA PHE A 340 12.02 67.44 -27.93
C PHE A 340 11.11 66.19 -27.75
N GLU A 341 9.79 66.27 -27.50
CA GLU A 341 8.91 67.28 -26.83
C GLU A 341 7.49 66.70 -26.56
N GLY A 342 6.59 67.42 -25.85
CA GLY A 342 5.13 67.11 -25.74
C GLY A 342 4.71 66.21 -24.55
N SER A 343 3.74 66.49 -23.64
CA SER A 343 2.55 67.38 -23.56
C SER A 343 1.26 66.79 -24.19
N VAL A 344 0.04 66.75 -23.60
CA VAL A 344 -0.48 67.05 -22.23
C VAL A 344 -1.92 66.48 -22.00
N ALA A 345 -2.26 66.05 -20.77
CA ALA A 345 -3.62 65.88 -20.14
C ALA A 345 -4.74 65.06 -20.88
N ARG A 346 -5.85 64.56 -20.28
CA ARG A 346 -6.74 65.08 -19.21
C ARG A 346 -7.51 63.98 -18.42
N ARG A 347 -8.05 64.39 -17.25
CA ARG A 347 -9.16 63.78 -16.44
C ARG A 347 -10.47 64.58 -16.71
N PRO A 348 -11.69 64.30 -16.16
CA PRO A 348 -12.02 63.63 -14.88
C PRO A 348 -13.34 62.78 -14.80
N LEU A 349 -13.64 62.25 -13.58
CA LEU A 349 -14.93 62.12 -12.83
C LEU A 349 -16.27 61.90 -13.59
N SER A 350 -17.26 61.11 -13.13
CA SER A 350 -17.53 60.32 -11.87
C SER A 350 -18.73 59.34 -12.15
N ARG A 351 -19.52 58.70 -11.24
CA ARG A 351 -19.78 58.81 -9.78
C ARG A 351 -20.18 57.46 -9.13
N THR A 352 -21.34 57.32 -8.47
CA THR A 352 -21.70 56.19 -7.57
C THR A 352 -23.22 55.91 -7.46
N PRO A 353 -23.67 54.67 -7.11
CA PRO A 353 -25.07 54.26 -6.84
C PRO A 353 -25.42 54.28 -5.33
N PRO A 354 -26.65 53.90 -4.91
CA PRO A 354 -26.81 52.64 -4.14
C PRO A 354 -28.21 51.92 -4.22
N ALA A 355 -28.36 50.85 -3.40
CA ALA A 355 -29.60 50.27 -2.82
C ALA A 355 -30.49 49.28 -3.61
N ALA A 356 -31.30 48.39 -2.99
CA ALA A 356 -31.19 47.58 -1.73
C ALA A 356 -32.42 46.64 -1.59
N GLY A 357 -32.29 45.49 -0.90
CA GLY A 357 -33.44 44.81 -0.25
C GLY A 357 -33.73 43.32 -0.61
N PRO A 358 -33.55 42.38 0.35
CA PRO A 358 -34.10 41.02 0.35
C PRO A 358 -35.23 40.86 1.42
N PRO A 359 -35.66 39.65 1.82
CA PRO A 359 -36.27 38.56 1.06
C PRO A 359 -37.67 38.17 1.65
N ARG A 360 -38.37 37.17 1.06
CA ARG A 360 -39.39 36.38 1.77
C ARG A 360 -39.39 34.92 1.34
N CYS A 361 -39.74 34.03 2.27
CA CYS A 361 -39.96 32.60 2.04
C CYS A 361 -41.39 32.34 1.56
N GLY A 362 -41.57 31.18 0.90
CA GLY A 362 -42.83 30.52 0.58
C GLY A 362 -42.56 29.04 0.42
#